data_AF-A0A9E4AJD8-F1
#
_entry.id   AF-A0A9E4AJD8-F1
#
_cell.length_a   1.000
_cell.length_b   1.000
_cell.length_c   1.000
_cell.angle_alpha   90.00
_cell.angle_beta   90.00
_cell.angle_gamma   90.00
#
_symmetry.space_group_name_H-M   'P 1'
#
loop_
_entity.id
_entity.type
_entity.pdbx_description
1 polymer ?
#
loop_
_entity_poly.entity_id
_entity_poly.type
_entity_poly.pdbx_seq_one_letter_code
_entity_poly.pdbx_strand_id
1 'polypeptide(L)'
;MRLEVGIIALVEEALGATAEKRAQFEWLRNKPCREHFGDYYDILMELYDELGGDWEGTSAKTDGFLTPDAYFPEPYHFIFEFDELQHFTRFREQTLRFYPEDIPLAYAPEKYLKFCHQYHAAALAKGPERFRRRTADFPYVNGRAAQRAFFDTFRDWLPPQHGLNPTVRLAEFEVTPILNGELTGDAAKTYIKRLISERLVTS
;
A
#
# COMPACT_ATOMS: atom_id res chain seq x y z
N MET A 1 -6.97 -15.34 -12.78
CA MET A 1 -7.43 -14.17 -12.01
C MET A 1 -6.23 -13.59 -11.27
N ARG A 2 -6.02 -12.27 -11.26
CA ARG A 2 -4.97 -11.67 -10.40
C ARG A 2 -5.41 -11.84 -8.94
N LEU A 3 -4.48 -12.16 -8.04
CA LEU A 3 -4.78 -12.48 -6.63
C LEU A 3 -5.55 -11.33 -5.96
N GLU A 4 -5.05 -10.10 -6.14
CA GLU A 4 -5.66 -8.83 -5.76
C GLU A 4 -7.16 -8.76 -6.11
N VAL A 5 -7.54 -9.04 -7.36
CA VAL A 5 -8.95 -8.96 -7.82
C VAL A 5 -9.85 -9.94 -7.06
N GLY A 6 -9.35 -11.14 -6.77
CA GLY A 6 -10.10 -12.14 -6.00
C GLY A 6 -10.28 -11.72 -4.55
N ILE A 7 -9.25 -11.13 -3.94
CA ILE A 7 -9.32 -10.64 -2.56
C ILE A 7 -10.26 -9.43 -2.46
N ILE A 8 -10.17 -8.47 -3.39
CA ILE A 8 -11.11 -7.34 -3.42
C ILE A 8 -12.55 -7.83 -3.50
N ALA A 9 -12.85 -8.80 -4.38
CA ALA A 9 -14.20 -9.36 -4.49
C ALA A 9 -14.68 -9.99 -3.17
N LEU A 10 -13.80 -10.69 -2.45
CA LEU A 10 -14.14 -11.23 -1.12
C LEU A 10 -14.38 -10.14 -0.08
N VAL A 11 -13.63 -9.02 -0.14
CA VAL A 11 -13.88 -7.85 0.73
C VAL A 11 -15.21 -7.20 0.39
N GLU A 12 -15.52 -7.02 -0.90
CA GLU A 12 -16.82 -6.52 -1.39
C GLU A 12 -17.97 -7.38 -0.85
N GLU A 13 -17.87 -8.71 -0.94
CA GLU A 13 -18.87 -9.63 -0.40
C GLU A 13 -18.96 -9.60 1.13
N ALA A 14 -17.83 -9.52 1.84
CA ALA A 14 -17.75 -9.51 3.29
C ALA A 14 -18.40 -8.26 3.90
N LEU A 15 -18.22 -7.11 3.23
CA LEU A 15 -18.79 -5.83 3.63
C LEU A 15 -20.20 -5.62 3.07
N GLY A 16 -20.57 -6.30 1.98
CA GLY A 16 -21.81 -6.02 1.27
C GLY A 16 -21.77 -4.67 0.55
N ALA A 17 -20.59 -4.25 0.09
CA ALA A 17 -20.36 -2.99 -0.60
C ALA A 17 -19.49 -3.19 -1.85
N THR A 18 -19.75 -2.41 -2.89
CA THR A 18 -18.97 -2.44 -4.14
C THR A 18 -17.82 -1.44 -4.06
N ALA A 19 -16.63 -1.87 -4.49
CA ALA A 19 -15.45 -1.03 -4.51
C ALA A 19 -15.18 -0.42 -5.89
N GLU A 20 -14.64 0.78 -5.89
CA GLU A 20 -14.14 1.49 -7.07
C GLU A 20 -12.67 1.12 -7.32
N LYS A 21 -12.41 0.24 -8.29
CA LYS A 21 -11.06 -0.31 -8.61
C LYS A 21 -10.17 0.63 -9.44
N ARG A 22 -10.66 1.84 -9.75
CA ARG A 22 -9.96 2.88 -10.54
C ARG A 22 -10.21 4.28 -9.98
N ALA A 23 -10.49 4.37 -8.67
CA ALA A 23 -10.67 5.64 -8.02
C ALA A 23 -9.42 6.53 -8.22
N GLN A 24 -9.65 7.80 -8.47
CA GLN A 24 -8.61 8.81 -8.57
C GLN A 24 -8.93 9.91 -7.59
N PHE A 25 -7.90 10.36 -6.88
CA PHE A 25 -8.00 11.43 -5.90
C PHE A 25 -7.05 12.55 -6.29
N GLU A 26 -7.52 13.79 -6.24
CA GLU A 26 -6.73 14.97 -6.58
C GLU A 26 -5.43 15.07 -5.78
N TRP A 27 -5.45 14.61 -4.53
CA TRP A 27 -4.32 14.58 -3.61
C TRP A 27 -3.37 13.40 -3.80
N LEU A 28 -3.82 12.29 -4.43
CA LEU A 28 -3.03 11.08 -4.60
C LEU A 28 -2.21 11.11 -5.91
N ARG A 29 -1.26 12.03 -5.97
CA ARG A 29 -0.41 12.29 -7.15
C ARG A 29 0.88 11.47 -7.14
N ASN A 30 1.46 11.27 -8.31
CA ASN A 30 2.72 10.55 -8.50
C ASN A 30 4.00 11.38 -8.19
N LYS A 31 3.83 12.56 -7.58
CA LYS A 31 4.89 13.46 -7.12
C LYS A 31 4.54 13.99 -5.72
N PRO A 32 5.52 14.09 -4.80
CA PRO A 32 5.34 14.76 -3.52
C PRO A 32 4.82 16.20 -3.70
N CYS A 33 3.83 16.61 -2.91
CA CYS A 33 3.29 17.96 -2.93
C CYS A 33 3.05 18.47 -1.51
N ARG A 34 3.59 19.65 -1.17
CA ARG A 34 3.43 20.24 0.16
C ARG A 34 1.98 20.54 0.49
N GLU A 35 1.18 20.96 -0.50
CA GLU A 35 -0.26 21.20 -0.32
C GLU A 35 -1.01 19.95 0.15
N HIS A 36 -0.62 18.76 -0.33
CA HIS A 36 -1.31 17.52 0.02
C HIS A 36 -0.80 16.88 1.31
N PHE A 37 0.50 16.98 1.59
CA PHE A 37 1.13 16.36 2.77
C PHE A 37 1.20 17.27 3.99
N GLY A 38 0.96 18.58 3.84
CA GLY A 38 1.00 19.55 4.92
C GLY A 38 2.28 19.47 5.74
N ASP A 39 2.13 19.31 7.04
CA ASP A 39 3.23 19.26 8.02
C ASP A 39 4.13 18.01 7.85
N TYR A 40 3.63 16.95 7.20
CA TYR A 40 4.40 15.73 6.94
C TYR A 40 5.29 15.81 5.69
N TYR A 41 5.20 16.90 4.91
CA TYR A 41 5.94 17.02 3.66
C TYR A 41 7.45 16.93 3.87
N ASP A 42 7.98 17.58 4.91
CA ASP A 42 9.43 17.60 5.13
C ASP A 42 9.95 16.21 5.52
N ILE A 43 9.24 15.49 6.40
CA ILE A 43 9.55 14.08 6.76
C ILE A 43 9.43 13.15 5.54
N LEU A 44 8.44 13.37 4.67
CA LEU A 44 8.31 12.62 3.43
C LEU A 44 9.52 12.82 2.51
N MET A 45 10.03 14.06 2.41
CA MET A 45 11.19 14.36 1.59
C MET A 45 12.48 13.80 2.20
N GLU A 46 12.61 13.76 3.52
CA GLU A 46 13.71 13.04 4.20
C GLU A 46 13.66 11.54 3.88
N LEU A 47 12.47 10.93 3.88
CA LEU A 47 12.30 9.54 3.45
C LEU A 47 12.67 9.35 1.98
N TYR A 48 12.30 10.29 1.12
CA TYR A 48 12.64 10.25 -0.30
C TYR A 48 14.15 10.22 -0.51
N ASP A 49 14.88 11.05 0.22
CA ASP A 49 16.35 11.12 0.20
C ASP A 49 16.99 9.85 0.80
N GLU A 50 16.45 9.32 1.91
CA GLU A 50 16.89 8.06 2.53
C GLU A 50 16.76 6.87 1.57
N LEU A 51 15.71 6.86 0.75
CA LEU A 51 15.52 5.87 -0.31
C LEU A 51 16.40 6.15 -1.55
N GLY A 52 17.26 7.17 -1.55
CA GLY A 52 18.11 7.53 -2.68
C GLY A 52 17.32 8.10 -3.86
N GLY A 53 16.29 8.89 -3.57
CA GLY A 53 15.48 9.57 -4.57
C GLY A 53 16.27 10.55 -5.44
N ASP A 54 15.90 10.64 -6.71
CA ASP A 54 16.40 11.63 -7.67
C ASP A 54 15.30 12.64 -8.04
N TRP A 55 15.39 13.85 -7.48
CA TRP A 55 14.40 14.90 -7.72
C TRP A 55 14.40 15.43 -9.16
N GLU A 56 15.55 15.46 -9.84
CA GLU A 56 15.64 15.85 -11.25
C GLU A 56 14.83 14.86 -12.10
N GLY A 57 15.06 13.57 -11.86
CA GLY A 57 14.29 12.50 -12.49
C GLY A 57 12.80 12.52 -12.13
N THR A 58 12.44 12.84 -10.89
CA THR A 58 11.03 12.95 -10.45
C THR A 58 10.30 14.11 -11.12
N SER A 59 10.90 15.29 -11.11
CA SER A 59 10.31 16.50 -11.68
C SER A 59 10.11 16.40 -13.19
N ALA A 60 11.00 15.71 -13.90
CA ALA A 60 10.91 15.46 -15.34
C ALA A 60 9.80 14.47 -15.75
N LYS A 61 9.26 13.67 -14.82
CA LYS A 61 8.15 12.74 -15.12
C LYS A 61 6.87 13.50 -15.44
N THR A 62 6.03 12.90 -16.29
CA THR A 62 4.66 13.38 -16.49
C THR A 62 3.86 13.30 -15.20
N ASP A 63 3.10 14.34 -14.91
CA ASP A 63 2.15 14.35 -13.79
C ASP A 63 1.08 13.29 -14.00
N GLY A 64 0.70 12.63 -12.91
CA GLY A 64 -0.30 11.59 -12.94
C GLY A 64 -0.82 11.25 -11.56
N PHE A 65 -1.82 10.38 -11.56
CA PHE A 65 -2.43 9.86 -10.34
C PHE A 65 -1.79 8.52 -9.98
N LEU A 66 -1.62 8.29 -8.68
CA LEU A 66 -1.50 6.94 -8.18
C LEU A 66 -2.92 6.39 -7.99
N THR A 67 -3.10 5.11 -8.27
CA THR A 67 -4.39 4.43 -8.14
C THR A 67 -4.25 3.43 -7.00
N PRO A 68 -5.18 3.44 -6.03
CA PRO A 68 -5.26 2.36 -5.07
C PRO A 68 -5.84 1.10 -5.72
N ASP A 69 -5.61 -0.07 -5.13
CA ASP A 69 -6.19 -1.32 -5.63
C ASP A 69 -7.73 -1.25 -5.62
N ALA A 70 -8.30 -0.66 -4.57
CA ALA A 70 -9.72 -0.38 -4.45
C ALA A 70 -10.01 0.82 -3.55
N TYR A 71 -11.13 1.49 -3.79
CA TYR A 71 -11.73 2.46 -2.87
C TYR A 71 -13.13 1.98 -2.47
N PHE A 72 -13.39 1.94 -1.16
CA PHE A 72 -14.71 1.63 -0.61
C PHE A 72 -15.39 2.93 -0.20
N PRO A 73 -16.45 3.36 -0.91
CA PRO A 73 -17.17 4.59 -0.61
C PRO A 73 -17.99 4.45 0.69
N GLU A 74 -18.88 5.41 0.96
CA GLU A 74 -19.82 5.35 2.08
C GLU A 74 -20.49 3.96 2.21
N PRO A 75 -20.59 3.40 3.43
CA PRO A 75 -20.30 4.02 4.73
C PRO A 75 -18.84 3.86 5.21
N TYR A 76 -17.95 3.29 4.39
CA TYR A 76 -16.63 2.86 4.82
C TYR A 76 -15.53 3.89 4.60
N HIS A 77 -15.60 4.61 3.48
CA HIS A 77 -14.74 5.76 3.16
C HIS A 77 -13.23 5.50 3.33
N PHE A 78 -12.71 4.33 2.92
CA PHE A 78 -11.28 4.01 2.97
C PHE A 78 -10.77 3.51 1.62
N ILE A 79 -9.48 3.68 1.36
CA ILE A 79 -8.80 2.94 0.28
C ILE A 79 -8.27 1.60 0.81
N PHE A 80 -8.30 0.61 -0.07
CA PHE A 80 -7.85 -0.75 0.20
C PHE A 80 -6.64 -1.08 -0.66
N GLU A 81 -5.65 -1.73 -0.05
CA GLU A 81 -4.46 -2.24 -0.74
C GLU A 81 -4.25 -3.72 -0.39
N PHE A 82 -3.92 -4.52 -1.40
CA PHE A 82 -3.54 -5.92 -1.22
C PHE A 82 -2.04 -6.12 -1.49
N ASP A 83 -1.29 -6.33 -0.41
CA ASP A 83 0.16 -6.41 -0.48
C ASP A 83 0.62 -7.84 -0.82
N GLU A 84 1.07 -8.05 -2.06
CA GLU A 84 1.77 -9.28 -2.46
C GLU A 84 3.26 -9.27 -2.03
N LEU A 85 3.93 -10.44 -2.04
CA LEU A 85 5.33 -10.63 -1.57
C LEU A 85 6.30 -9.54 -2.08
N GLN A 86 6.10 -9.03 -3.30
CA GLN A 86 6.93 -7.98 -3.89
C GLN A 86 6.92 -6.63 -3.15
N HIS A 87 5.98 -6.38 -2.23
CA HIS A 87 5.93 -5.18 -1.37
C HIS A 87 6.84 -5.33 -0.14
N PHE A 88 7.08 -6.55 0.34
CA PHE A 88 7.79 -6.81 1.60
C PHE A 88 9.31 -6.83 1.40
N THR A 89 9.85 -5.68 1.00
CA THR A 89 11.28 -5.45 0.73
C THR A 89 11.94 -4.64 1.85
N ARG A 90 13.28 -4.53 1.84
CA ARG A 90 14.01 -3.62 2.74
C ARG A 90 13.61 -2.15 2.56
N PHE A 91 13.20 -1.74 1.36
CA PHE A 91 12.69 -0.39 1.14
C PHE A 91 11.38 -0.15 1.89
N ARG A 92 10.47 -1.14 1.90
CA ARG A 92 9.22 -1.04 2.67
C ARG A 92 9.46 -1.06 4.17
N GLU A 93 10.45 -1.83 4.62
CA GLU A 93 10.92 -1.78 6.01
C GLU A 93 11.43 -0.37 6.39
N GLN A 94 12.23 0.25 5.52
CA GLN A 94 12.71 1.63 5.72
C GLN A 94 11.54 2.62 5.76
N THR A 95 10.56 2.53 4.85
CA THR A 95 9.42 3.45 4.87
C THR A 95 8.61 3.32 6.15
N LEU A 96 8.29 2.10 6.60
CA LEU A 96 7.53 1.87 7.84
C LEU A 96 8.22 2.41 9.09
N ARG A 97 9.56 2.42 9.14
CA ARG A 97 10.33 3.02 10.24
C ARG A 97 10.32 4.55 10.24
N PHE A 98 9.96 5.15 9.11
CA PHE A 98 9.88 6.60 8.93
C PHE A 98 8.48 7.15 9.23
N TYR A 99 7.49 6.30 9.54
CA TYR A 99 6.13 6.75 9.76
C TYR A 99 6.04 7.61 11.02
N PRO A 100 5.46 8.81 10.94
CA PRO A 100 5.11 9.60 12.11
C PRO A 100 4.18 8.81 13.03
N GLU A 101 4.37 8.96 14.35
CA GLU A 101 3.59 8.22 15.36
C GLU A 101 2.10 8.60 15.37
N ASP A 102 1.76 9.79 14.86
CA ASP A 102 0.43 10.36 14.83
C ASP A 102 -0.35 10.09 13.53
N ILE A 103 0.25 9.40 12.55
CA ILE A 103 -0.50 8.92 11.37
C ILE A 103 -1.30 7.67 11.76
N PRO A 104 -2.64 7.72 11.70
CA PRO A 104 -3.45 6.55 12.01
C PRO A 104 -3.29 5.49 10.91
N LEU A 105 -3.06 4.25 11.33
CA LEU A 105 -2.97 3.09 10.44
C LEU A 105 -4.05 2.09 10.80
N ALA A 106 -4.78 1.60 9.81
CA ALA A 106 -5.72 0.52 10.03
C ALA A 106 -5.04 -0.86 10.00
N TYR A 107 -3.71 -0.97 10.09
CA TYR A 107 -2.98 -2.24 10.12
C TYR A 107 -1.83 -2.18 11.12
N ALA A 108 -1.30 -3.34 11.54
CA ALA A 108 -0.20 -3.39 12.52
C ALA A 108 1.18 -3.26 11.82
N PRO A 109 1.87 -2.10 11.90
CA PRO A 109 3.14 -1.89 11.21
C PRO A 109 4.23 -2.87 11.67
N GLU A 110 4.22 -3.31 12.93
CA GLU A 110 5.19 -4.28 13.45
C GLU A 110 5.06 -5.65 12.78
N LYS A 111 3.83 -6.04 12.39
CA LYS A 111 3.58 -7.27 11.65
C LYS A 111 4.16 -7.16 10.24
N TYR A 112 3.98 -6.01 9.60
CA TYR A 112 4.53 -5.71 8.28
C TYR A 112 6.06 -5.63 8.28
N LEU A 113 6.66 -5.05 9.32
CA LEU A 113 8.11 -5.06 9.53
C LEU A 113 8.66 -6.49 9.63
N LYS A 114 7.99 -7.38 10.37
CA LYS A 114 8.35 -8.81 10.45
C LYS A 114 8.28 -9.48 9.08
N PHE A 115 7.25 -9.21 8.28
CA PHE A 115 7.16 -9.72 6.92
C PHE A 115 8.29 -9.21 6.03
N CYS A 116 8.62 -7.92 6.08
CA CYS A 116 9.75 -7.38 5.33
C CYS A 116 11.06 -8.08 5.73
N HIS A 117 11.33 -8.20 7.04
CA HIS A 117 12.52 -8.88 7.55
C HIS A 117 12.59 -10.35 7.10
N GLN A 118 11.47 -11.07 7.14
CA GLN A 118 11.41 -12.48 6.75
C GLN A 118 11.56 -12.69 5.24
N TYR A 119 10.97 -11.82 4.43
CA TYR A 119 10.76 -12.08 3.00
C TYR A 119 11.57 -11.18 2.06
N HIS A 120 12.36 -10.22 2.54
CA HIS A 120 12.98 -9.20 1.68
C HIS A 120 13.76 -9.75 0.48
N ALA A 121 14.49 -10.85 0.65
CA ALA A 121 15.30 -11.43 -0.42
C ALA A 121 14.40 -12.05 -1.51
N ALA A 122 13.39 -12.80 -1.09
CA ALA A 122 12.39 -13.38 -1.99
C ALA A 122 11.55 -12.30 -2.67
N ALA A 123 11.21 -11.22 -1.97
CA ALA A 123 10.45 -10.08 -2.49
C ALA A 123 11.17 -9.37 -3.64
N LEU A 124 12.48 -9.15 -3.53
CA LEU A 124 13.30 -8.57 -4.61
C LEU A 124 13.55 -9.57 -5.75
N ALA A 125 13.49 -10.86 -5.46
CA ALA A 125 13.63 -11.92 -6.45
C ALA A 125 12.31 -12.23 -7.19
N LYS A 126 11.14 -11.91 -6.60
CA LYS A 126 9.83 -12.25 -7.15
C LYS A 126 9.51 -11.40 -8.38
N GLY A 127 9.00 -12.09 -9.40
CA GLY A 127 8.42 -11.48 -10.59
C GLY A 127 9.43 -11.16 -11.70
N PRO A 128 8.90 -10.63 -12.83
CA PRO A 128 9.68 -10.36 -14.04
C PRO A 128 10.78 -9.31 -13.80
N GLU A 129 11.81 -9.31 -14.65
CA GLU A 129 12.94 -8.38 -14.61
C GLU A 129 12.54 -6.91 -14.45
N ARG A 130 11.39 -6.51 -15.02
CA ARG A 130 10.80 -5.17 -14.87
C ARG A 130 10.57 -4.74 -13.41
N PHE A 131 10.52 -5.64 -12.44
CA PHE A 131 10.39 -5.30 -11.02
C PHE A 131 11.72 -4.89 -10.38
N ARG A 132 12.84 -5.16 -11.05
CA ARG A 132 14.20 -4.71 -10.68
C ARG A 132 14.66 -3.48 -11.46
N ARG A 133 13.82 -2.98 -12.37
CA ARG A 133 14.16 -1.86 -13.24
C ARG A 133 14.44 -0.59 -12.44
N ARG A 134 15.34 0.21 -12.98
CA ARG A 134 15.54 1.61 -12.59
C ARG A 134 14.30 2.41 -12.97
N THR A 135 13.94 3.41 -12.18
CA THR A 135 12.90 4.38 -12.51
C THR A 135 13.52 5.77 -12.50
N ALA A 136 12.89 6.76 -13.12
CA ALA A 136 13.47 8.10 -13.19
C ALA A 136 13.67 8.72 -11.79
N ASP A 137 12.72 8.49 -10.88
CA ASP A 137 12.73 8.91 -9.49
C ASP A 137 13.66 8.10 -8.57
N PHE A 138 14.06 6.89 -8.99
CA PHE A 138 14.98 6.01 -8.25
C PHE A 138 15.89 5.29 -9.28
N PRO A 139 16.96 5.95 -9.76
CA PRO A 139 17.72 5.52 -10.95
C PRO A 139 18.78 4.44 -10.66
N TYR A 140 18.47 3.48 -9.78
CA TYR A 140 19.38 2.40 -9.36
C TYR A 140 18.72 1.02 -9.41
N VAL A 141 19.51 -0.05 -9.22
CA VAL A 141 19.02 -1.44 -9.27
C VAL A 141 17.98 -1.67 -8.17
N ASN A 142 16.81 -2.20 -8.53
CA ASN A 142 15.63 -2.29 -7.65
C ASN A 142 14.96 -0.94 -7.33
N GLY A 143 15.26 0.13 -8.07
CA GLY A 143 14.59 1.43 -7.89
C GLY A 143 13.07 1.36 -8.03
N ARG A 144 12.53 0.45 -8.84
CA ARG A 144 11.09 0.18 -8.87
C ARG A 144 10.53 -0.36 -7.55
N ALA A 145 11.30 -1.11 -6.78
CA ALA A 145 10.88 -1.56 -5.45
C ALA A 145 10.85 -0.39 -4.46
N ALA A 146 11.86 0.48 -4.47
CA ALA A 146 11.87 1.71 -3.69
C ALA A 146 10.72 2.65 -4.07
N GLN A 147 10.48 2.85 -5.36
CA GLN A 147 9.32 3.61 -5.87
C GLN A 147 7.99 3.09 -5.31
N ARG A 148 7.79 1.76 -5.30
CA ARG A 148 6.56 1.18 -4.73
C ARG A 148 6.47 1.46 -3.23
N ALA A 149 7.54 1.21 -2.48
CA ALA A 149 7.56 1.46 -1.05
C ALA A 149 7.28 2.94 -0.72
N PHE A 150 7.86 3.87 -1.49
CA PHE A 150 7.62 5.30 -1.36
C PHE A 150 6.17 5.68 -1.67
N PHE A 151 5.58 5.14 -2.73
CA PHE A 151 4.17 5.39 -3.05
C PHE A 151 3.19 4.66 -2.13
N ASP A 152 3.59 3.60 -1.46
CA ASP A 152 2.79 2.99 -0.39
C ASP A 152 2.68 3.95 0.82
N THR A 153 3.69 4.77 1.07
CA THR A 153 3.62 5.87 2.05
C THR A 153 2.54 6.89 1.71
N PHE A 154 2.37 7.23 0.42
CA PHE A 154 1.34 8.19 -0.02
C PHE A 154 -0.05 7.65 0.28
N ARG A 155 -0.25 6.37 -0.02
CA ARG A 155 -1.51 5.66 0.24
C ARG A 155 -1.79 5.50 1.72
N ASP A 156 -0.80 5.57 2.59
CA ASP A 156 -1.04 5.42 4.03
C ASP A 156 -1.23 6.77 4.73
N TRP A 157 -0.43 7.77 4.35
CA TRP A 157 -0.41 9.06 5.06
C TRP A 157 -1.48 10.03 4.59
N LEU A 158 -1.81 10.03 3.29
CA LEU A 158 -2.73 11.02 2.72
C LEU A 158 -4.21 10.77 3.05
N PRO A 159 -4.76 9.55 3.06
CA PRO A 159 -6.20 9.37 3.21
C PRO A 159 -6.79 10.08 4.44
N PRO A 160 -6.21 9.95 5.66
CA PRO A 160 -6.71 10.68 6.84
C PRO A 160 -6.64 12.20 6.71
N GLN A 161 -5.61 12.72 6.03
CA GLN A 161 -5.45 14.17 5.81
C GLN A 161 -6.50 14.74 4.85
N HIS A 162 -7.10 13.88 4.02
CA HIS A 162 -8.08 14.25 3.01
C HIS A 162 -9.49 13.69 3.29
N GLY A 163 -9.77 13.38 4.56
CA GLY A 163 -11.10 13.03 5.04
C GLY A 163 -11.53 11.57 4.79
N LEU A 164 -10.62 10.72 4.32
CA LEU A 164 -10.85 9.27 4.27
C LEU A 164 -10.43 8.63 5.60
N ASN A 165 -11.02 7.48 5.90
CA ASN A 165 -10.54 6.60 6.96
C ASN A 165 -9.16 6.02 6.59
N PRO A 166 -8.35 5.60 7.60
CA PRO A 166 -7.03 5.03 7.35
C PRO A 166 -7.05 3.85 6.37
N THR A 167 -5.98 3.72 5.59
CA THR A 167 -5.88 2.68 4.57
C THR A 167 -5.94 1.28 5.16
N VAL A 168 -6.90 0.50 4.67
CA VAL A 168 -7.05 -0.89 5.05
C VAL A 168 -6.14 -1.73 4.16
N ARG A 169 -5.21 -2.45 4.79
CA ARG A 169 -4.30 -3.36 4.09
C ARG A 169 -4.46 -4.80 4.53
N LEU A 170 -4.36 -5.70 3.57
CA LEU A 170 -4.17 -7.13 3.81
C LEU A 170 -2.93 -7.63 3.09
N ALA A 171 -2.04 -8.30 3.82
CA ALA A 171 -0.89 -8.98 3.23
C ALA A 171 -1.28 -10.35 2.67
N GLU A 172 -0.63 -10.81 1.59
CA GLU A 172 -0.84 -12.16 1.03
C GLU A 172 -0.63 -13.27 2.08
N PHE A 173 0.25 -13.04 3.06
CA PHE A 173 0.53 -13.96 4.17
C PHE A 173 -0.63 -14.08 5.16
N GLU A 174 -1.46 -13.05 5.28
CA GLU A 174 -2.62 -13.05 6.17
C GLU A 174 -3.80 -13.81 5.57
N VAL A 175 -3.85 -13.94 4.24
CA VAL A 175 -4.91 -14.65 3.52
C VAL A 175 -4.46 -15.99 2.94
N THR A 176 -3.29 -16.49 3.36
CA THR A 176 -2.73 -17.76 2.87
C THR A 176 -3.69 -18.94 2.95
N PRO A 177 -4.50 -19.14 4.02
CA PRO A 177 -5.49 -20.22 4.03
C PRO A 177 -6.52 -20.14 2.89
N ILE A 178 -6.87 -18.93 2.44
CA ILE A 178 -7.74 -18.73 1.27
C ILE A 178 -6.97 -19.03 -0.01
N LEU A 179 -5.73 -18.51 -0.13
CA LEU A 179 -4.91 -18.70 -1.32
C LEU A 179 -4.54 -20.16 -1.58
N ASN A 180 -4.39 -20.96 -0.52
CA ASN A 180 -4.12 -22.40 -0.59
C ASN A 180 -5.39 -23.25 -0.79
N GLY A 181 -6.58 -22.63 -0.76
CA GLY A 181 -7.86 -23.34 -0.87
C GLY A 181 -8.30 -24.06 0.41
N GLU A 182 -7.65 -23.81 1.55
CA GLU A 182 -8.04 -24.35 2.86
C GLU A 182 -9.36 -23.71 3.36
N LEU A 183 -9.56 -22.43 3.05
CA LEU A 183 -10.81 -21.71 3.27
C LEU A 183 -11.45 -21.31 1.93
N THR A 184 -12.71 -21.68 1.74
CA THR A 184 -13.48 -21.35 0.52
C THR A 184 -14.91 -20.93 0.87
N GLY A 185 -15.62 -20.33 -0.09
CA GLY A 185 -17.02 -19.92 0.07
C GLY A 185 -17.26 -19.05 1.31
N ASP A 186 -18.30 -19.39 2.08
CA ASP A 186 -18.68 -18.65 3.29
C ASP A 186 -17.60 -18.62 4.38
N ALA A 187 -16.74 -19.65 4.45
CA ALA A 187 -15.64 -19.69 5.40
C ALA A 187 -14.56 -18.64 5.06
N ALA A 188 -14.22 -18.52 3.77
CA ALA A 188 -13.31 -17.48 3.28
C ALA A 188 -13.89 -16.07 3.50
N LYS A 189 -15.17 -15.88 3.18
CA LYS A 189 -15.89 -14.62 3.42
C LYS A 189 -15.89 -14.22 4.90
N THR A 190 -16.20 -15.17 5.78
CA THR A 190 -16.20 -14.94 7.24
C THR A 190 -14.81 -14.57 7.76
N TYR A 191 -13.78 -15.24 7.24
CA TYR A 191 -12.40 -14.96 7.58
C TYR A 191 -11.97 -13.54 7.16
N ILE A 192 -12.26 -13.14 5.92
CA ILE A 192 -12.02 -11.78 5.42
C ILE A 192 -12.80 -10.76 6.25
N LYS A 193 -14.08 -11.01 6.53
CA LYS A 193 -14.90 -10.11 7.35
C LYS A 193 -14.27 -9.87 8.72
N ARG A 194 -13.74 -10.91 9.36
CA ARG A 194 -13.02 -10.79 10.63
C ARG A 194 -11.77 -9.92 10.47
N LEU A 195 -10.92 -10.20 9.48
CA LEU A 195 -9.72 -9.41 9.24
C LEU A 195 -10.07 -7.94 9.02
N ILE A 196 -11.03 -7.61 8.16
CA ILE A 196 -11.43 -6.22 7.90
C ILE A 196 -12.04 -5.57 9.16
N SER A 197 -12.84 -6.30 9.94
CA SER A 197 -13.39 -5.77 11.19
C SER A 197 -12.29 -5.40 12.19
N GLU A 198 -11.22 -6.21 12.28
CA GLU A 198 -10.05 -5.87 13.10
C GLU A 198 -9.37 -4.57 12.64
N ARG A 199 -9.39 -4.28 11.32
CA ARG A 199 -8.79 -3.07 10.72
C ARG A 199 -9.64 -1.81 11.01
N LEU A 200 -10.97 -1.95 10.94
CA LEU A 200 -11.92 -0.85 11.11
C LEU A 200 -12.20 -0.47 12.57
N VAL A 201 -11.86 -1.33 13.54
CA VAL A 201 -12.02 -1.04 14.98
C VAL A 201 -10.82 -0.26 15.53
N THR A 202 -9.68 -0.29 14.84
CA THR A 202 -8.44 0.41 15.21
C THR A 202 -8.32 1.83 14.64
N SER A 203 -9.33 2.31 13.91
CA SER A 203 -9.37 3.66 13.32
C SER A 203 -10.25 4.62 14.12
#